data_AF-A0A7W4UBQ8-F1
#
_entry.id   AF-A0A7W4UBQ8-F1
#
_cell.length_a   1.000
_cell.length_b   1.000
_cell.length_c   1.000
_cell.angle_alpha   90.00
_cell.angle_beta   90.00
_cell.angle_gamma   90.00
#
_symmetry.space_group_name_H-M   'P 1'
#
loop_
_entity.id
_entity.type
_entity.pdbx_description
1 polymer ?
#
loop_
_entity_poly.entity_id
_entity_poly.type
_entity_poly.pdbx_seq_one_letter_code
_entity_poly.pdbx_strand_id
1 'polypeptide(L)' 'MQAKLAYTLQEAAKATGLSEATIRRALHTIDPRSFPPPLRGERAGYRFLILDVDLRAWLEQLPDV' A
#
# COMPACT_ATOMS: atom_id res chain seq x y z
N MET A 1 -18.48 -8.11 10.17
CA MET A 1 -17.30 -7.22 10.11
C MET A 1 -17.51 -6.23 8.98
N GLN A 2 -17.41 -4.92 9.21
CA GLN A 2 -17.48 -3.93 8.12
C GLN A 2 -16.23 -4.09 7.25
N ALA A 3 -16.41 -4.39 5.95
CA ALA A 3 -15.31 -4.38 4.99
C ALA A 3 -14.85 -2.93 4.81
N LYS A 4 -13.58 -2.67 5.09
CA LYS A 4 -13.00 -1.34 4.90
C LYS A 4 -12.69 -1.15 3.42
N LEU A 5 -13.18 -0.07 2.83
CA LEU A 5 -13.03 0.18 1.38
C LEU A 5 -11.65 0.73 1.02
N ALA A 6 -11.07 1.55 1.89
CA ALA A 6 -9.78 2.19 1.67
C ALA A 6 -9.02 2.42 2.98
N TYR A 7 -7.70 2.48 2.86
CA TYR A 7 -6.74 2.70 3.92
C TYR A 7 -5.96 3.98 3.66
N THR A 8 -5.76 4.80 4.69
CA THR A 8 -4.64 5.73 4.72
C THR A 8 -3.32 4.99 4.86
N LEU A 9 -2.20 5.68 4.61
CA LEU A 9 -0.85 5.11 4.78
C LEU A 9 -0.65 4.46 6.16
N GLN A 10 -1.05 5.17 7.23
CA GLN A 10 -0.90 4.68 8.61
C GLN A 10 -1.78 3.45 8.87
N GLU A 11 -2.98 3.41 8.31
CA GLU A 11 -3.89 2.28 8.49
C GLU A 11 -3.42 1.06 7.70
N ALA A 12 -2.87 1.25 6.50
CA ALA A 12 -2.26 0.19 5.71
C ALA A 12 -1.04 -0.40 6.43
N ALA A 13 -0.20 0.43 7.03
CA ALA A 13 0.94 -0.02 7.84
C ALA A 13 0.48 -0.89 9.02
N LYS A 14 -0.54 -0.44 9.76
CA LYS A 14 -1.13 -1.23 10.85
C LYS A 14 -1.78 -2.54 10.38
N ALA A 15 -2.43 -2.52 9.23
CA ALA A 15 -3.14 -3.69 8.71
C ALA A 15 -2.18 -4.78 8.17
N THR A 16 -1.04 -4.37 7.62
CA THR A 16 -0.07 -5.28 6.97
C THR A 16 1.13 -5.63 7.85
N GLY A 17 1.37 -4.87 8.93
CA GLY A 17 2.58 -4.99 9.75
C GLY A 17 3.83 -4.37 9.11
N LEU A 18 3.73 -3.83 7.89
CA LEU A 18 4.83 -3.16 7.20
C LEU A 18 4.99 -1.72 7.70
N SER A 19 6.19 -1.16 7.55
CA SER A 19 6.44 0.23 7.91
C SER A 19 5.73 1.21 6.97
N GLU A 20 5.29 2.36 7.50
CA GLU A 20 4.74 3.46 6.67
C GLU A 20 5.73 3.90 5.59
N ALA A 21 7.04 3.86 5.89
CA ALA A 21 8.08 4.22 4.93
C ALA A 21 8.13 3.24 3.74
N THR A 22 7.96 1.94 3.99
CA THR A 22 7.89 0.91 2.93
C THR A 22 6.71 1.16 2.02
N ILE A 23 5.52 1.36 2.59
CA ILE A 23 4.29 1.59 1.83
C ILE A 23 4.38 2.93 1.07
N ARG A 24 4.94 3.97 1.69
CA ARG A 24 5.17 5.26 1.04
C ARG A 24 6.12 5.11 -0.14
N ARG A 25 7.22 4.37 0.02
CA ARG A 25 8.16 4.10 -1.06
C ARG A 25 7.45 3.41 -2.23
N ALA A 26 6.66 2.38 -1.95
CA ALA A 26 5.86 1.68 -2.96
C ALA A 26 4.90 2.62 -3.73
N LEU A 27 4.25 3.56 -3.04
CA LEU A 27 3.37 4.56 -3.67
C LEU A 27 4.10 5.56 -4.58
N HIS A 28 5.39 5.79 -4.35
CA HIS A 28 6.23 6.67 -5.17
C HIS A 28 7.04 5.92 -6.23
N THR A 29 7.11 4.59 -6.14
CA THR A 29 7.79 3.73 -7.11
C THR A 29 6.96 3.60 -8.39
N ILE A 30 7.61 3.73 -9.55
CA ILE A 30 7.01 3.48 -10.86
C ILE A 30 7.59 2.25 -11.57
N ASP A 31 8.75 1.76 -11.11
CA ASP A 31 9.42 0.60 -11.71
C ASP A 31 8.90 -0.70 -11.08
N PRO A 32 8.20 -1.56 -11.84
CA PRO A 32 7.66 -2.84 -11.35
C PRO A 32 8.72 -3.85 -10.93
N ARG A 33 9.99 -3.67 -11.32
CA ARG A 33 11.09 -4.57 -10.94
C ARG A 33 11.82 -4.14 -9.68
N SER A 34 11.53 -2.94 -9.17
CA SER A 34 12.17 -2.42 -7.96
C SER A 34 11.49 -2.94 -6.69
N PHE A 35 12.20 -2.89 -5.56
CA PHE A 35 11.66 -3.31 -4.27
C PHE A 35 11.45 -2.13 -3.30
N PRO A 36 10.25 -1.95 -2.73
CA PRO A 36 9.04 -2.72 -2.99
C PRO A 36 8.45 -2.40 -4.38
N PRO A 37 7.63 -3.32 -4.94
CA PRO A 37 6.93 -3.05 -6.19
C PRO A 37 6.01 -1.83 -6.04
N PRO A 38 5.62 -1.19 -7.16
CA PRO A 38 4.66 -0.09 -7.16
C PRO A 38 3.37 -0.48 -6.46
N LEU A 39 2.93 0.34 -5.51
CA LEU A 39 1.61 0.24 -4.91
C LEU A 39 0.70 1.29 -5.54
N ARG A 40 -0.49 0.87 -5.99
CA ARG A 40 -1.51 1.80 -6.45
C ARG A 40 -2.12 2.52 -5.25
N GLY A 41 -2.19 3.84 -5.35
CA GLY A 41 -2.92 4.68 -4.41
C GLY A 41 -3.28 6.01 -5.04
N GLU A 42 -4.33 6.62 -4.53
CA GLU A 42 -4.81 7.92 -4.99
C GLU A 42 -4.51 9.00 -3.96
N ARG A 43 -4.20 10.20 -4.45
CA ARG A 43 -3.97 11.35 -3.58
C ARG A 43 -5.30 12.02 -3.26
N ALA A 44 -5.70 11.99 -1.99
CA ALA A 44 -6.87 12.69 -1.48
C ALA A 44 -6.40 13.89 -0.64
N GLY A 45 -6.30 15.05 -1.30
CA GLY A 45 -5.73 16.27 -0.72
C GLY A 45 -4.25 16.09 -0.40
N TYR A 46 -3.90 16.11 0.89
CA TYR A 46 -2.52 15.95 1.38
C TYR A 46 -2.18 14.52 1.80
N ARG A 47 -3.12 13.58 1.67
CA ARG A 47 -2.95 12.17 2.07
C ARG A 47 -3.02 11.23 0.87
N PHE A 48 -2.47 10.04 1.04
CA PHE A 48 -2.70 8.92 0.13
C PHE A 48 -3.82 8.03 0.68
N LEU A 49 -4.68 7.57 -0.22
CA LEU A 49 -5.67 6.53 0.00
C LEU A 49 -5.31 5.32 -0.86
N ILE A 50 -5.34 4.16 -0.24
CA ILE A 50 -5.03 2.87 -0.85
C ILE A 50 -6.30 2.03 -0.76
N LEU A 51 -6.83 1.55 -1.88
CA LEU A 51 -8.00 0.68 -1.84
C LEU A 51 -7.63 -0.66 -1.19
N ASP A 52 -8.56 -1.29 -0.48
CA ASP A 52 -8.34 -2.62 0.13
C ASP A 52 -7.91 -3.65 -0.92
N VAL A 53 -8.55 -3.63 -2.08
CA VAL A 53 -8.24 -4.54 -3.21
C VAL A 53 -6.82 -4.34 -3.73
N ASP A 54 -6.38 -3.09 -3.87
CA ASP A 54 -5.03 -2.76 -4.37
C ASP A 54 -3.96 -3.14 -3.34
N LEU A 55 -4.24 -2.89 -2.05
CA LEU A 55 -3.32 -3.26 -0.97
C LEU A 55 -3.12 -4.78 -0.90
N ARG A 56 -4.20 -5.57 -1.01
CA ARG A 56 -4.13 -7.04 -1.02
C ARG A 56 -3.35 -7.56 -2.23
N ALA A 57 -3.70 -7.08 -3.43
CA ALA A 57 -3.03 -7.48 -4.67
C ALA A 57 -1.54 -7.12 -4.68
N TRP A 58 -1.16 -6.04 -3.99
CA TRP A 58 0.23 -5.64 -3.83
C TRP A 58 0.98 -6.54 -2.83
N LEU A 59 0.34 -6.97 -1.74
CA LEU A 59 0.95 -7.91 -0.78
C LEU A 59 1.27 -9.26 -1.42
N GLU A 60 0.42 -9.75 -2.32
CA GLU A 60 0.65 -11.00 -3.07
C GLU A 60 1.88 -10.94 -4.00
N GLN A 61 2.41 -9.75 -4.28
CA GLN A 61 3.62 -9.55 -5.09
C GLN A 61 4.89 -9.48 -4.24
N LEU A 62 4.77 -9.36 -2.92
CA LEU A 62 5.92 -9.35 -2.04
C LEU A 62 6.44 -10.79 -1.88
N PRO A 63 7.76 -11.00 -1.90
CA PRO A 63 8.31 -12.32 -1.60
C PRO A 63 7.91 -12.72 -0.17
N ASP A 64 7.58 -14.00 0.01
CA ASP A 64 7.39 -14.60 1.33
C ASP A 64 8.67 -14.34 2.16
N VAL A 65 8.52 -13.58 3.25
CA VAL A 65 9.60 -13.29 4.20
C VAL A 65 9.70 -14.41 5.22
#